data_AF-A0A924KH64-F1
#
_entry.id   AF-A0A924KH64-F1
#
_cell.length_a   1.000
_cell.length_b   1.000
_cell.length_c   1.000
_cell.angle_alpha   90.00
_cell.angle_beta   90.00
_cell.angle_gamma   90.00
#
_symmetry.space_group_name_H-M   'P 1'
#
loop_
_entity.id
_entity.type
_entity.pdbx_description
1 polymer ?
#
loop_
_entity_poly.entity_id
_entity_poly.type
_entity_poly.pdbx_seq_one_letter_code
_entity_poly.pdbx_strand_id
1 'polypeptide(L)'
;MKKTLFSIITIALLFLSNVIFSQTPNNGTANLGILTSFGAYTGTGGVANGTGASFTGDVGTNVGIISGFGASPSFTGNTYNANATTLQAKFDLFRFYIHLYDKFVDFPDTHAPAFGNGETLTPGVYSILGAGSIAGVLTLDGGGNPNAFFIIKWGGALTVGAGATVTLTGGTKSCNVFFMADGAISVAANANLNGTLFAKVGAVGIGADAVLEGRMLSLEGAITTGARSVVSPPPSTCTIPIFCESGCSPAPSVDVLGVLSNYALFTSSGAVSNTSTSGISGKIGTNAGASSGYGSSIIIGSFETANAATAQAKIDIDNAYTALMALPNTVTNHVAAFGTGETINAGVYSVNGAGSLGGT
;
A
#
# COMPACT_ATOMS: atom_id res chain seq x y z
N MET A 1 33.12 -36.55 20.37
CA MET A 1 32.95 -35.48 19.36
C MET A 1 31.61 -35.48 18.61
N LYS A 2 30.87 -36.60 18.49
CA LYS A 2 29.56 -36.60 17.80
C LYS A 2 28.38 -36.00 18.60
N LYS A 3 28.40 -36.05 19.95
CA LYS A 3 27.31 -35.52 20.80
C LYS A 3 27.35 -34.00 20.96
N THR A 4 28.52 -33.36 20.88
CA THR A 4 28.67 -31.91 20.97
C THR A 4 28.27 -31.19 19.68
N LEU A 5 28.40 -31.84 18.52
CA LEU A 5 27.99 -31.27 17.23
C LEU A 5 26.46 -31.13 17.11
N PHE A 6 25.70 -32.07 17.67
CA PHE A 6 24.23 -32.02 17.68
C PHE A 6 23.69 -30.89 18.58
N SER A 7 24.30 -30.66 19.76
CA SER A 7 23.87 -29.55 20.63
C SER A 7 24.14 -28.17 20.04
N ILE A 8 25.22 -28.00 19.26
CA ILE A 8 25.55 -26.70 18.64
C ILE A 8 24.57 -26.37 17.50
N ILE A 9 24.12 -27.37 16.73
CA ILE A 9 23.13 -27.19 15.67
C ILE A 9 21.75 -26.86 16.25
N THR A 10 21.31 -27.52 17.32
CA THR A 10 20.01 -27.23 17.96
C THR A 10 19.97 -25.85 18.61
N ILE A 11 21.10 -25.38 19.16
CA ILE A 11 21.20 -24.03 19.74
C ILE A 11 21.23 -22.96 18.63
N ALA A 12 21.86 -23.22 17.48
CA ALA A 12 21.84 -22.31 16.33
C ALA A 12 20.43 -22.16 15.71
N LEU A 13 19.61 -23.22 15.71
CA LEU A 13 18.22 -23.12 15.24
C LEU A 13 17.27 -22.36 16.20
N LEU A 14 17.61 -22.25 17.48
CA LEU A 14 16.82 -21.50 18.48
C LEU A 14 17.11 -19.99 18.50
N PHE A 15 18.16 -19.54 17.80
CA PHE A 15 18.50 -18.11 17.64
C PHE A 15 18.14 -17.53 16.27
N LEU A 16 17.53 -18.32 15.38
CA LEU A 16 16.81 -17.77 14.23
C LEU A 16 15.51 -17.16 14.76
N SER A 17 15.59 -15.89 15.14
CA SER A 17 14.45 -15.02 15.33
C SER A 17 13.42 -15.28 14.22
N ASN A 18 12.16 -15.47 14.60
CA ASN A 18 11.00 -15.62 13.72
C ASN A 18 10.77 -14.36 12.86
N VAL A 19 11.67 -14.09 11.93
CA VAL A 19 11.45 -13.14 10.84
C VAL A 19 11.02 -13.99 9.66
N ILE A 20 9.72 -14.31 9.60
CA ILE A 20 9.14 -14.87 8.39
C ILE A 20 9.14 -13.72 7.38
N PHE A 21 10.14 -13.66 6.52
CA PHE A 21 10.02 -12.87 5.29
C PHE A 21 9.00 -13.58 4.41
N SER A 22 7.73 -13.16 4.48
CA SER A 22 6.76 -13.50 3.44
C SER A 22 7.06 -12.66 2.21
N GLN A 23 8.02 -13.12 1.41
CA GLN A 23 8.21 -12.64 0.04
C GLN A 23 8.59 -13.83 -0.84
N THR A 24 7.60 -14.65 -1.20
CA THR A 24 7.69 -15.30 -2.51
C THR A 24 7.68 -14.20 -3.57
N PRO A 25 8.54 -14.24 -4.61
CA PRO A 25 8.46 -13.33 -5.73
C PRO A 25 7.07 -13.47 -6.36
N ASN A 26 6.22 -12.49 -6.13
CA ASN A 26 4.96 -12.38 -6.85
C ASN A 26 5.37 -11.91 -8.22
N ASN A 27 5.17 -12.73 -9.24
CA ASN A 27 5.61 -12.57 -10.63
C ASN A 27 5.16 -11.23 -11.27
N GLY A 28 5.65 -10.11 -10.76
CA GLY A 28 5.20 -8.75 -11.05
C GLY A 28 3.80 -8.38 -10.55
N THR A 29 3.16 -9.11 -9.63
CA THR A 29 1.75 -8.84 -9.22
C THR A 29 1.60 -8.48 -7.74
N ALA A 30 0.60 -7.65 -7.44
CA ALA A 30 0.32 -7.17 -6.09
C ALA A 30 0.03 -8.33 -5.13
N ASN A 31 0.72 -8.35 -3.98
CA ASN A 31 0.54 -9.38 -2.95
C ASN A 31 0.11 -8.75 -1.63
N LEU A 32 -1.01 -9.27 -1.13
CA LEU A 32 -1.60 -8.88 0.15
C LEU A 32 -0.85 -9.50 1.34
N GLY A 33 0.06 -10.44 1.11
CA GLY A 33 0.77 -11.18 2.14
C GLY A 33 -0.22 -11.84 3.08
N ILE A 34 -0.05 -11.59 4.38
CA ILE A 34 -0.95 -12.15 5.40
C ILE A 34 -2.39 -11.61 5.31
N LEU A 35 -2.61 -10.47 4.64
CA LEU A 35 -3.95 -9.90 4.44
C LEU A 35 -4.80 -10.67 3.43
N THR A 36 -4.24 -11.68 2.75
CA THR A 36 -4.97 -12.46 1.74
C THR A 36 -6.27 -13.06 2.31
N SER A 37 -6.22 -13.56 3.56
CA SER A 37 -7.39 -14.13 4.26
C SER A 37 -8.27 -13.08 4.95
N PHE A 38 -7.82 -11.82 5.07
CA PHE A 38 -8.55 -10.80 5.80
C PHE A 38 -9.67 -10.19 4.96
N GLY A 39 -10.86 -10.11 5.56
CA GLY A 39 -11.98 -9.28 5.10
C GLY A 39 -11.94 -7.87 5.68
N ALA A 40 -11.39 -7.70 6.89
CA ALA A 40 -11.21 -6.39 7.51
C ALA A 40 -9.90 -6.30 8.31
N TYR A 41 -9.11 -5.24 8.10
CA TYR A 41 -7.92 -4.99 8.91
C TYR A 41 -7.66 -3.50 9.10
N THR A 42 -7.35 -3.10 10.33
CA THR A 42 -6.87 -1.75 10.64
C THR A 42 -5.56 -1.75 11.43
N GLY A 43 -4.63 -0.88 11.04
CA GLY A 43 -3.38 -0.69 11.79
C GLY A 43 -3.61 0.03 13.13
N THR A 44 -4.60 0.92 13.20
CA THR A 44 -5.02 1.61 14.42
C THR A 44 -6.49 1.98 14.32
N GLY A 45 -7.33 1.48 15.22
CA GLY A 45 -8.77 1.65 15.22
C GLY A 45 -9.48 0.38 15.68
N GLY A 46 -10.73 0.52 16.15
CA GLY A 46 -11.58 -0.63 16.43
C GLY A 46 -12.13 -1.25 15.16
N VAL A 47 -12.47 -2.54 15.21
CA VAL A 47 -13.27 -3.23 14.17
C VAL A 47 -14.58 -3.67 14.82
N ALA A 48 -15.71 -3.13 14.36
CA ALA A 48 -17.02 -3.44 14.91
C ALA A 48 -17.95 -3.97 13.82
N ASN A 49 -18.62 -5.08 14.10
CA ASN A 49 -19.62 -5.66 13.20
C ASN A 49 -21.04 -5.37 13.68
N GLY A 50 -21.91 -4.92 12.77
CA GLY A 50 -23.28 -4.53 13.07
C GLY A 50 -24.18 -5.71 13.43
N THR A 51 -25.28 -5.44 14.13
CA THR A 51 -26.25 -6.47 14.54
C THR A 51 -26.83 -7.18 13.32
N GLY A 52 -26.75 -8.51 13.31
CA GLY A 52 -27.26 -9.35 12.23
C GLY A 52 -26.48 -9.27 10.93
N ALA A 53 -25.32 -8.61 10.90
CA ALA A 53 -24.43 -8.62 9.74
C ALA A 53 -23.77 -9.99 9.56
N SER A 54 -23.58 -10.38 8.30
CA SER A 54 -22.86 -11.58 7.90
C SER A 54 -21.46 -11.19 7.41
N PHE A 55 -20.42 -11.83 7.94
CA PHE A 55 -19.04 -11.50 7.62
C PHE A 55 -18.21 -12.76 7.35
N THR A 56 -17.53 -12.80 6.22
CA THR A 56 -16.56 -13.85 5.87
C THR A 56 -15.17 -13.24 5.75
N GLY A 57 -14.14 -14.00 6.15
CA GLY A 57 -12.74 -13.57 6.14
C GLY A 57 -12.25 -13.22 7.54
N ASP A 58 -10.93 -13.27 7.72
CA ASP A 58 -10.29 -12.90 8.96
C ASP A 58 -10.47 -11.40 9.26
N VAL A 59 -10.49 -11.05 10.54
CA VAL A 59 -10.59 -9.67 10.99
C VAL A 59 -9.48 -9.32 11.97
N GLY A 60 -8.91 -8.12 11.86
CA GLY A 60 -7.82 -7.73 12.74
C GLY A 60 -7.69 -6.25 13.04
N THR A 61 -7.14 -5.99 14.22
CA THR A 61 -6.66 -4.65 14.60
C THR A 61 -5.34 -4.77 15.33
N ASN A 62 -4.35 -3.97 14.92
CA ASN A 62 -3.06 -3.93 15.63
C ASN A 62 -3.11 -3.04 16.88
N VAL A 63 -3.95 -2.00 16.86
CA VAL A 63 -4.21 -1.12 18.00
C VAL A 63 -5.71 -0.82 18.04
N GLY A 64 -6.47 -1.52 18.87
CA GLY A 64 -7.91 -1.32 18.97
C GLY A 64 -8.65 -2.49 19.59
N ILE A 65 -9.98 -2.49 19.42
CA ILE A 65 -10.88 -3.52 19.93
C ILE A 65 -11.68 -4.11 18.79
N ILE A 66 -11.84 -5.43 18.81
CA ILE A 66 -12.75 -6.16 17.90
C ILE A 66 -14.05 -6.44 18.65
N SER A 67 -15.20 -6.12 18.04
CA SER A 67 -16.52 -6.31 18.65
C SER A 67 -17.60 -6.67 17.61
N GLY A 68 -18.70 -7.27 18.05
CA GLY A 68 -19.85 -7.58 17.19
C GLY A 68 -19.68 -8.79 16.25
N PHE A 69 -18.53 -9.46 16.28
CA PHE A 69 -18.31 -10.71 15.55
C PHE A 69 -18.78 -11.88 16.41
N GLY A 70 -19.93 -12.46 16.05
CA GLY A 70 -20.52 -13.64 16.68
C GLY A 70 -19.94 -14.96 16.16
N ALA A 71 -20.61 -16.07 16.43
CA ALA A 71 -20.27 -17.37 15.84
C ALA A 71 -20.92 -17.57 14.46
N SER A 72 -20.51 -18.61 13.73
CA SER A 72 -21.14 -19.01 12.48
C SER A 72 -22.66 -19.24 12.64
N PRO A 73 -23.48 -18.97 11.61
CA PRO A 73 -23.08 -18.58 10.24
C PRO A 73 -22.84 -17.08 10.05
N SER A 74 -23.12 -16.24 11.06
CA SER A 74 -22.98 -14.78 10.96
C SER A 74 -21.53 -14.31 10.80
N PHE A 75 -20.56 -15.12 11.23
CA PHE A 75 -19.15 -14.87 11.02
C PHE A 75 -18.42 -16.17 10.66
N THR A 76 -17.59 -16.11 9.62
CA THR A 76 -16.70 -17.20 9.19
C THR A 76 -15.29 -16.64 8.98
N GLY A 77 -14.41 -16.85 9.95
CA GLY A 77 -13.03 -16.36 9.94
C GLY A 77 -12.41 -16.39 11.33
N ASN A 78 -11.17 -15.92 11.45
CA ASN A 78 -10.49 -15.73 12.71
C ASN A 78 -10.46 -14.25 13.12
N THR A 79 -10.32 -14.00 14.41
CA THR A 79 -10.07 -12.66 14.95
C THR A 79 -8.63 -12.55 15.43
N TYR A 80 -7.96 -11.44 15.09
CA TYR A 80 -6.58 -11.17 15.49
C TYR A 80 -6.49 -9.80 16.15
N ASN A 81 -6.07 -9.74 17.41
CA ASN A 81 -5.95 -8.49 18.15
C ASN A 81 -4.54 -8.35 18.73
N ALA A 82 -3.86 -7.25 18.37
CA ALA A 82 -2.58 -6.81 18.92
C ALA A 82 -1.55 -7.95 19.12
N ASN A 83 -1.28 -8.71 18.06
CA ASN A 83 -0.37 -9.85 18.06
C ASN A 83 0.61 -9.81 16.87
N ALA A 84 1.47 -10.82 16.77
CA ALA A 84 2.45 -10.90 15.68
C ALA A 84 1.80 -10.90 14.28
N THR A 85 0.63 -11.54 14.13
CA THR A 85 -0.15 -11.55 12.89
C THR A 85 -0.63 -10.14 12.52
N THR A 86 -1.20 -9.39 13.48
CA THR A 86 -1.65 -8.02 13.20
C THR A 86 -0.50 -7.06 12.97
N LEU A 87 0.67 -7.29 13.58
CA LEU A 87 1.87 -6.51 13.32
C LEU A 87 2.40 -6.76 11.91
N GLN A 88 2.45 -8.02 11.47
CA GLN A 88 2.84 -8.34 10.09
C GLN A 88 1.83 -7.78 9.08
N ALA A 89 0.53 -7.87 9.37
CA ALA A 89 -0.53 -7.27 8.55
C ALA A 89 -0.36 -5.75 8.42
N LYS A 90 0.17 -5.06 9.44
CA LYS A 90 0.48 -3.62 9.37
C LYS A 90 1.54 -3.33 8.31
N PHE A 91 2.60 -4.13 8.29
CA PHE A 91 3.68 -3.99 7.30
C PHE A 91 3.24 -4.38 5.90
N ASP A 92 2.49 -5.47 5.76
CA ASP A 92 1.97 -5.91 4.47
C ASP A 92 0.96 -4.90 3.90
N LEU A 93 0.10 -4.32 4.75
CA LEU A 93 -0.86 -3.29 4.34
C LEU A 93 -0.13 -2.03 3.84
N PHE A 94 0.89 -1.59 4.57
CA PHE A 94 1.64 -0.40 4.22
C PHE A 94 2.45 -0.59 2.93
N ARG A 95 3.10 -1.75 2.76
CA ARG A 95 3.76 -2.11 1.50
C ARG A 95 2.77 -2.10 0.34
N PHE A 96 1.61 -2.72 0.54
CA PHE A 96 0.57 -2.80 -0.48
C PHE A 96 0.02 -1.41 -0.85
N TYR A 97 -0.16 -0.51 0.12
CA TYR A 97 -0.49 0.90 -0.12
C TYR A 97 0.52 1.57 -1.06
N ILE A 98 1.82 1.44 -0.78
CA ILE A 98 2.88 2.01 -1.63
C ILE A 98 2.74 1.48 -3.06
N HIS A 99 2.62 0.16 -3.25
CA HIS A 99 2.52 -0.42 -4.59
C HIS A 99 1.33 0.06 -5.40
N LEU A 100 0.16 0.24 -4.77
CA LEU A 100 -1.02 0.77 -5.46
C LEU A 100 -0.89 2.28 -5.71
N TYR A 101 -0.34 3.02 -4.75
CA TYR A 101 -0.16 4.46 -4.86
C TYR A 101 0.86 4.82 -5.94
N ASP A 102 1.93 4.03 -6.09
CA ASP A 102 2.99 4.18 -7.10
C ASP A 102 2.55 3.78 -8.52
N LYS A 103 1.34 3.22 -8.69
CA LYS A 103 0.80 3.00 -10.03
C LYS A 103 0.57 4.35 -10.69
N PHE A 104 1.25 4.55 -11.82
CA PHE A 104 1.05 5.72 -12.68
C PHE A 104 -0.43 5.93 -12.95
N VAL A 105 -0.85 7.18 -12.86
CA VAL A 105 -2.23 7.58 -13.10
C VAL A 105 -2.45 7.61 -14.61
N ASP A 106 -3.34 6.76 -15.11
CA ASP A 106 -3.71 6.71 -16.53
C ASP A 106 -4.64 7.88 -16.90
N PHE A 107 -5.43 8.34 -15.93
CA PHE A 107 -6.48 9.36 -16.08
C PHE A 107 -6.33 10.49 -15.04
N PRO A 108 -5.26 11.32 -15.10
CA PRO A 108 -5.02 12.39 -14.13
C PRO A 108 -5.97 13.57 -14.36
N ASP A 109 -6.78 13.94 -13.36
CA ASP A 109 -7.73 15.06 -13.39
C ASP A 109 -8.70 15.09 -14.59
N THR A 110 -8.86 13.96 -15.29
CA THR A 110 -9.78 13.84 -16.43
C THR A 110 -11.20 13.44 -16.03
N HIS A 111 -11.41 13.09 -14.75
CA HIS A 111 -12.72 12.67 -14.23
C HIS A 111 -13.22 13.62 -13.14
N ALA A 112 -14.53 13.84 -13.11
CA ALA A 112 -15.14 14.60 -12.02
C ALA A 112 -15.01 13.84 -10.68
N PRO A 113 -14.99 14.54 -9.52
CA PRO A 113 -14.94 13.86 -8.22
C PRO A 113 -16.12 12.91 -7.94
N ALA A 114 -17.26 13.10 -8.63
CA ALA A 114 -18.44 12.26 -8.53
C ALA A 114 -18.47 11.20 -9.65
N PHE A 115 -18.60 9.94 -9.24
CA PHE A 115 -18.69 8.75 -10.08
C PHE A 115 -20.10 8.12 -9.99
N GLY A 116 -20.40 7.27 -10.97
CA GLY A 116 -21.61 6.47 -11.10
C GLY A 116 -22.66 7.13 -12.01
N ASN A 117 -23.91 7.20 -11.56
CA ASN A 117 -25.06 7.71 -12.33
C ASN A 117 -25.24 7.06 -13.72
N GLY A 118 -24.89 5.77 -13.83
CA GLY A 118 -25.03 4.98 -15.07
C GLY A 118 -23.77 4.95 -15.92
N GLU A 119 -22.66 5.53 -15.48
CA GLU A 119 -21.42 5.52 -16.26
C GLU A 119 -20.73 4.16 -16.27
N THR A 120 -19.87 3.99 -17.29
CA THR A 120 -18.99 2.84 -17.46
C THR A 120 -17.55 3.33 -17.58
N LEU A 121 -16.68 2.84 -16.71
CA LEU A 121 -15.25 3.10 -16.76
C LEU A 121 -14.51 1.99 -17.49
N THR A 122 -13.46 2.38 -18.21
CA THR A 122 -12.46 1.46 -18.75
C THR A 122 -11.35 1.19 -17.73
N PRO A 123 -10.60 0.08 -17.84
CA PRO A 123 -9.57 -0.29 -16.88
C PRO A 123 -8.46 0.76 -16.76
N GLY A 124 -7.89 0.91 -15.58
CA GLY A 124 -6.77 1.80 -15.31
C GLY A 124 -6.80 2.46 -13.93
N VAL A 125 -5.95 3.47 -13.77
CA VAL A 125 -5.80 4.26 -12.55
C VAL A 125 -6.41 5.65 -12.73
N TYR A 126 -7.40 5.95 -11.90
CA TYR A 126 -8.09 7.24 -11.83
C TYR A 126 -7.63 7.98 -10.57
N SER A 127 -7.45 9.30 -10.66
CA SER A 127 -7.04 10.12 -9.51
C SER A 127 -7.88 11.39 -9.41
N ILE A 128 -8.36 11.66 -8.20
CA ILE A 128 -9.09 12.86 -7.80
C ILE A 128 -8.34 13.52 -6.66
N LEU A 129 -7.99 14.81 -6.79
CA LEU A 129 -7.21 15.52 -5.78
C LEU A 129 -7.93 15.69 -4.43
N GLY A 130 -9.26 15.73 -4.44
CA GLY A 130 -10.09 15.99 -3.27
C GLY A 130 -10.97 14.83 -2.85
N ALA A 131 -11.97 15.15 -2.03
CA ALA A 131 -13.04 14.21 -1.71
C ALA A 131 -13.91 13.93 -2.93
N GLY A 132 -14.50 12.74 -2.98
CA GLY A 132 -15.40 12.35 -4.05
C GLY A 132 -16.50 11.40 -3.61
N SER A 133 -17.30 10.97 -4.58
CA SER A 133 -18.49 10.18 -4.30
C SER A 133 -18.80 9.15 -5.37
N ILE A 134 -19.52 8.09 -5.00
CA ILE A 134 -20.17 7.16 -5.94
C ILE A 134 -21.68 7.21 -5.69
N ALA A 135 -22.47 7.41 -6.74
CA ALA A 135 -23.93 7.42 -6.67
C ALA A 135 -24.55 6.60 -7.82
N GLY A 136 -25.75 6.06 -7.64
CA GLY A 136 -26.40 5.25 -8.69
C GLY A 136 -25.55 4.05 -9.11
N VAL A 137 -25.55 3.73 -10.41
CA VAL A 137 -24.78 2.61 -10.97
C VAL A 137 -23.42 3.10 -11.47
N LEU A 138 -22.34 2.44 -11.06
CA LEU A 138 -21.00 2.53 -11.64
C LEU A 138 -20.62 1.19 -12.25
N THR A 139 -20.31 1.14 -13.54
CA THR A 139 -19.87 -0.08 -14.22
C THR A 139 -18.36 -0.06 -14.45
N LEU A 140 -17.67 -1.13 -14.05
CA LEU A 140 -16.23 -1.31 -14.29
C LEU A 140 -16.04 -2.41 -15.35
N ASP A 141 -15.88 -2.00 -16.60
CA ASP A 141 -15.85 -2.90 -17.75
C ASP A 141 -14.42 -3.28 -18.14
N GLY A 142 -14.06 -4.54 -17.96
CA GLY A 142 -12.75 -5.08 -18.31
C GLY A 142 -12.51 -5.22 -19.82
N GLY A 143 -13.53 -5.02 -20.66
CA GLY A 143 -13.40 -5.13 -22.12
C GLY A 143 -13.03 -6.54 -22.61
N GLY A 144 -13.31 -7.57 -21.81
CA GLY A 144 -12.93 -8.96 -22.06
C GLY A 144 -11.55 -9.35 -21.50
N ASN A 145 -10.83 -8.43 -20.83
CA ASN A 145 -9.55 -8.72 -20.22
C ASN A 145 -9.72 -9.25 -18.77
N PRO A 146 -9.42 -10.54 -18.47
CA PRO A 146 -9.54 -11.10 -17.13
C PRO A 146 -8.50 -10.59 -16.12
N ASN A 147 -7.54 -9.78 -16.58
CA ASN A 147 -6.53 -9.08 -15.79
C ASN A 147 -6.77 -7.57 -15.73
N ALA A 148 -7.93 -7.09 -16.22
CA ALA A 148 -8.34 -5.71 -16.03
C ALA A 148 -8.32 -5.35 -14.54
N PHE A 149 -7.87 -4.13 -14.25
CA PHE A 149 -7.84 -3.57 -12.91
C PHE A 149 -8.32 -2.13 -12.90
N PHE A 150 -8.82 -1.72 -11.74
CA PHE A 150 -9.34 -0.39 -11.49
C PHE A 150 -8.80 0.08 -10.15
N ILE A 151 -8.01 1.15 -10.16
CA ILE A 151 -7.53 1.80 -8.93
C ILE A 151 -8.04 3.23 -8.99
N ILE A 152 -8.99 3.56 -8.12
CA ILE A 152 -9.59 4.89 -8.06
C ILE A 152 -9.12 5.55 -6.77
N LYS A 153 -8.34 6.63 -6.90
CA LYS A 153 -7.67 7.34 -5.82
C LYS A 153 -8.36 8.67 -5.55
N TRP A 154 -8.70 8.93 -4.29
CA TRP A 154 -9.19 10.22 -3.81
C TRP A 154 -8.22 10.79 -2.78
N GLY A 155 -7.73 12.00 -3.01
CA GLY A 155 -6.92 12.76 -2.04
C GLY A 155 -7.70 13.25 -0.82
N GLY A 156 -9.02 13.02 -0.79
CA GLY A 156 -9.89 13.27 0.36
C GLY A 156 -10.70 12.04 0.77
N ALA A 157 -11.87 12.28 1.35
CA ALA A 157 -12.82 11.23 1.73
C ALA A 157 -13.59 10.68 0.52
N LEU A 158 -14.10 9.45 0.64
CA LEU A 158 -15.02 8.83 -0.30
C LEU A 158 -16.38 8.60 0.35
N THR A 159 -17.45 9.08 -0.27
CA THR A 159 -18.83 8.78 0.13
C THR A 159 -19.56 7.97 -0.93
N VAL A 160 -20.17 6.84 -0.56
CA VAL A 160 -21.01 6.05 -1.46
C VAL A 160 -22.47 6.20 -1.06
N GLY A 161 -23.30 6.64 -2.02
CA GLY A 161 -24.71 6.92 -1.81
C GLY A 161 -25.55 5.68 -1.50
N ALA A 162 -26.72 5.90 -0.88
CA ALA A 162 -27.62 4.79 -0.54
C ALA A 162 -28.12 4.11 -1.81
N GLY A 163 -28.13 2.77 -1.82
CA GLY A 163 -28.54 1.99 -2.99
C GLY A 163 -27.58 2.07 -4.19
N ALA A 164 -26.42 2.73 -4.07
CA ALA A 164 -25.45 2.76 -5.15
C ALA A 164 -24.87 1.36 -5.43
N THR A 165 -24.59 1.07 -6.69
CA THR A 165 -24.11 -0.26 -7.12
C THR A 165 -22.84 -0.14 -7.96
N VAL A 166 -21.81 -0.89 -7.61
CA VAL A 166 -20.63 -1.10 -8.47
C VAL A 166 -20.75 -2.44 -9.16
N THR A 167 -20.91 -2.44 -10.48
CA THR A 167 -21.06 -3.65 -11.29
C THR A 167 -19.77 -3.96 -12.03
N LEU A 168 -19.35 -5.22 -12.00
CA LEU A 168 -18.18 -5.69 -12.74
C LEU A 168 -18.62 -6.38 -14.03
N THR A 169 -18.08 -5.95 -15.17
CA THR A 169 -18.34 -6.56 -16.48
C THR A 169 -17.03 -6.82 -17.22
N GLY A 170 -17.10 -7.48 -18.38
CA GLY A 170 -15.93 -7.66 -19.25
C GLY A 170 -14.77 -8.42 -18.62
N GLY A 171 -15.03 -9.32 -17.67
CA GLY A 171 -13.99 -10.13 -17.02
C GLY A 171 -13.30 -9.48 -15.81
N THR A 172 -13.74 -8.28 -15.40
CA THR A 172 -13.24 -7.63 -14.18
C THR A 172 -13.51 -8.49 -12.95
N LYS A 173 -12.51 -8.61 -12.08
CA LYS A 173 -12.58 -9.33 -10.79
C LYS A 173 -12.56 -8.33 -9.64
N SER A 174 -13.34 -8.57 -8.58
CA SER A 174 -13.39 -7.71 -7.39
C SER A 174 -12.02 -7.60 -6.69
N CYS A 175 -11.15 -8.61 -6.79
CA CYS A 175 -9.78 -8.52 -6.27
C CYS A 175 -8.94 -7.46 -7.00
N ASN A 176 -9.28 -7.11 -8.24
CA ASN A 176 -8.55 -6.12 -9.03
C ASN A 176 -9.16 -4.70 -8.97
N VAL A 177 -10.10 -4.46 -8.05
CA VAL A 177 -10.77 -3.17 -7.87
C VAL A 177 -10.40 -2.58 -6.52
N PHE A 178 -9.86 -1.37 -6.52
CA PHE A 178 -9.44 -0.65 -5.32
C PHE A 178 -10.02 0.76 -5.30
N PHE A 179 -10.76 1.06 -4.22
CA PHE A 179 -11.24 2.40 -3.90
C PHE A 179 -10.35 2.95 -2.78
N MET A 180 -9.41 3.81 -3.13
CA MET A 180 -8.41 4.35 -2.21
C MET A 180 -8.76 5.78 -1.84
N ALA A 181 -8.89 6.05 -0.54
CA ALA A 181 -9.15 7.39 -0.03
C ALA A 181 -8.04 7.78 0.96
N ASP A 182 -7.52 9.00 0.83
CA ASP A 182 -6.59 9.54 1.82
C ASP A 182 -7.31 9.82 3.15
N GLY A 183 -8.63 10.08 3.08
CA GLY A 183 -9.53 10.22 4.22
C GLY A 183 -10.45 9.01 4.46
N ALA A 184 -11.56 9.26 5.16
CA ALA A 184 -12.54 8.22 5.50
C ALA A 184 -13.34 7.74 4.27
N ILE A 185 -13.75 6.48 4.30
CA ILE A 185 -14.68 5.87 3.34
C ILE A 185 -16.00 5.58 4.07
N SER A 186 -17.09 6.18 3.60
CA SER A 186 -18.43 5.99 4.16
C SER A 186 -19.38 5.48 3.09
N VAL A 187 -19.87 4.25 3.25
CA VAL A 187 -20.85 3.63 2.35
C VAL A 187 -22.21 3.66 3.02
N ALA A 188 -23.20 4.26 2.37
CA ALA A 188 -24.55 4.34 2.91
C ALA A 188 -25.32 3.01 2.80
N ALA A 189 -26.53 2.99 3.37
CA ALA A 189 -27.36 1.80 3.43
C ALA A 189 -27.75 1.27 2.04
N ASN A 190 -27.97 -0.05 1.95
CA ASN A 190 -28.40 -0.76 0.74
C ASN A 190 -27.46 -0.65 -0.47
N ALA A 191 -26.25 -0.11 -0.33
CA ALA A 191 -25.27 -0.10 -1.42
C ALA A 191 -24.72 -1.50 -1.69
N ASN A 192 -24.38 -1.80 -2.94
CA ASN A 192 -23.80 -3.08 -3.36
C ASN A 192 -22.50 -2.87 -4.12
N LEU A 193 -21.36 -3.23 -3.51
CA LEU A 193 -20.03 -2.91 -4.00
C LEU A 193 -19.20 -4.16 -4.26
N ASN A 194 -18.37 -4.07 -5.30
CA ASN A 194 -17.36 -5.05 -5.64
C ASN A 194 -16.00 -4.36 -5.67
N GLY A 195 -15.09 -4.75 -4.77
CA GLY A 195 -13.76 -4.16 -4.65
C GLY A 195 -13.28 -3.94 -3.22
N THR A 196 -11.99 -3.59 -3.07
CA THR A 196 -11.39 -3.28 -1.77
C THR A 196 -11.53 -1.80 -1.43
N LEU A 197 -12.12 -1.50 -0.27
CA LEU A 197 -12.14 -0.17 0.33
C LEU A 197 -10.86 0.04 1.13
N PHE A 198 -10.04 1.02 0.77
CA PHE A 198 -8.76 1.28 1.41
C PHE A 198 -8.70 2.75 1.87
N ALA A 199 -8.75 2.99 3.18
CA ALA A 199 -8.49 4.31 3.75
C ALA A 199 -7.04 4.44 4.24
N LYS A 200 -6.38 5.55 3.92
CA LYS A 200 -5.05 5.86 4.45
C LYS A 200 -5.16 6.34 5.90
N VAL A 201 -5.74 7.51 6.13
CA VAL A 201 -6.03 8.04 7.47
C VAL A 201 -7.52 8.37 7.55
N GLY A 202 -8.31 7.36 7.90
CA GLY A 202 -9.76 7.48 7.96
C GLY A 202 -10.46 6.17 8.29
N ALA A 203 -11.66 6.31 8.87
CA ALA A 203 -12.54 5.18 9.11
C ALA A 203 -13.04 4.58 7.79
N VAL A 204 -13.31 3.27 7.79
CA VAL A 204 -14.02 2.58 6.70
C VAL A 204 -15.33 2.04 7.25
N GLY A 205 -16.45 2.62 6.83
CA GLY A 205 -17.78 2.27 7.31
C GLY A 205 -18.70 1.82 6.17
N ILE A 206 -19.46 0.75 6.38
CA ILE A 206 -20.61 0.42 5.54
C ILE A 206 -21.93 0.49 6.32
N GLY A 207 -22.97 0.98 5.67
CA GLY A 207 -24.30 1.16 6.25
C GLY A 207 -25.10 -0.12 6.39
N ALA A 208 -26.31 0.00 6.93
CA ALA A 208 -27.23 -1.13 7.07
C ALA A 208 -27.58 -1.74 5.71
N ASP A 209 -27.74 -3.07 5.68
CA ASP A 209 -28.12 -3.83 4.48
C ASP A 209 -27.17 -3.64 3.27
N ALA A 210 -26.00 -3.04 3.46
CA ALA A 210 -24.99 -2.91 2.41
C ALA A 210 -24.30 -4.25 2.14
N VAL A 211 -23.95 -4.50 0.89
CA VAL A 211 -23.24 -5.70 0.44
C VAL A 211 -21.88 -5.30 -0.13
N LEU A 212 -20.83 -5.97 0.34
CA LEU A 212 -19.46 -5.79 -0.13
C LEU A 212 -18.83 -7.14 -0.48
N GLU A 213 -18.62 -7.40 -1.77
CA GLU A 213 -17.65 -8.40 -2.21
C GLU A 213 -16.29 -7.73 -2.34
N GLY A 214 -15.49 -7.81 -1.28
CA GLY A 214 -14.38 -6.91 -1.09
C GLY A 214 -13.70 -7.05 0.25
N ARG A 215 -12.82 -6.08 0.52
CA ARG A 215 -12.12 -5.94 1.80
C ARG A 215 -12.32 -4.54 2.35
N MET A 216 -12.24 -4.40 3.66
CA MET A 216 -12.24 -3.12 4.36
C MET A 216 -10.86 -2.94 5.02
N LEU A 217 -10.03 -2.04 4.50
CA LEU A 217 -8.66 -1.86 4.96
C LEU A 217 -8.42 -0.41 5.39
N SER A 218 -7.75 -0.21 6.52
CA SER A 218 -7.34 1.12 6.98
C SER A 218 -5.93 1.09 7.56
N LEU A 219 -5.05 2.03 7.21
CA LEU A 219 -3.79 2.16 7.96
C LEU A 219 -4.09 2.71 9.35
N GLU A 220 -4.90 3.76 9.42
CA GLU A 220 -5.34 4.41 10.65
C GLU A 220 -6.81 4.84 10.54
N GLY A 221 -7.68 4.16 11.27
CA GLY A 221 -9.11 4.44 11.35
C GLY A 221 -9.92 3.23 11.77
N ALA A 222 -11.07 3.47 12.40
CA ALA A 222 -11.99 2.41 12.78
C ALA A 222 -12.65 1.78 11.53
N ILE A 223 -12.96 0.49 11.62
CA ILE A 223 -13.74 -0.23 10.63
C ILE A 223 -15.08 -0.60 11.24
N THR A 224 -16.17 -0.29 10.54
CA THR A 224 -17.53 -0.54 11.04
C THR A 224 -18.45 -1.09 9.96
N THR A 225 -19.28 -2.06 10.31
CA THR A 225 -20.36 -2.53 9.44
C THR A 225 -21.72 -2.23 10.07
N GLY A 226 -22.71 -1.92 9.23
CA GLY A 226 -24.08 -1.64 9.65
C GLY A 226 -24.87 -2.91 9.94
N ALA A 227 -26.10 -2.74 10.46
CA ALA A 227 -26.96 -3.88 10.72
C ALA A 227 -27.28 -4.64 9.42
N ARG A 228 -27.26 -5.98 9.46
CA ARG A 228 -27.62 -6.87 8.33
C ARG A 228 -26.78 -6.67 7.06
N SER A 229 -25.65 -5.98 7.13
CA SER A 229 -24.72 -5.90 6.01
C SER A 229 -24.10 -7.26 5.71
N VAL A 230 -23.60 -7.45 4.50
CA VAL A 230 -22.86 -8.64 4.10
C VAL A 230 -21.47 -8.24 3.60
N VAL A 231 -20.43 -8.83 4.16
CA VAL A 231 -19.05 -8.64 3.72
C VAL A 231 -18.39 -9.99 3.43
N SER A 232 -17.77 -10.12 2.27
CA SER A 232 -16.99 -11.30 1.89
C SER A 232 -15.76 -10.91 1.08
N PRO A 233 -14.57 -11.47 1.34
CA PRO A 233 -13.38 -11.20 0.54
C PRO A 233 -13.60 -11.61 -0.92
N PRO A 234 -12.88 -10.98 -1.86
CA PRO A 234 -12.87 -11.40 -3.25
C PRO A 234 -12.58 -12.91 -3.39
N PRO A 235 -13.35 -13.64 -4.23
CA PRO A 235 -13.23 -15.09 -4.36
C PRO A 235 -12.00 -15.54 -5.16
N SER A 236 -11.34 -14.61 -5.86
CA SER A 236 -10.18 -14.87 -6.72
C SER A 236 -8.93 -14.17 -6.19
N THR A 237 -7.76 -14.63 -6.64
CA THR A 237 -6.49 -13.93 -6.42
C THR A 237 -6.42 -12.64 -7.23
N CYS A 238 -5.69 -11.66 -6.69
CA CYS A 238 -5.46 -10.38 -7.33
C CYS A 238 -4.36 -10.55 -8.40
N THR A 239 -4.53 -9.91 -9.56
CA THR A 239 -3.57 -9.97 -10.68
C THR A 239 -3.08 -8.60 -11.11
N ILE A 240 -3.26 -7.58 -10.26
CA ILE A 240 -2.78 -6.23 -10.53
C ILE A 240 -1.27 -6.27 -10.70
N PRO A 241 -0.72 -5.87 -11.85
CA PRO A 241 0.72 -5.77 -12.00
C PRO A 241 1.22 -4.67 -11.07
N ILE A 242 2.34 -4.83 -10.39
CA ILE A 242 2.97 -3.76 -9.60
C ILE A 242 4.39 -3.55 -10.08
N PHE A 243 4.96 -2.38 -9.80
CA PHE A 243 6.40 -2.23 -9.90
C PHE A 243 7.04 -3.26 -8.98
N CYS A 244 8.03 -3.95 -9.51
CA CYS A 244 8.67 -5.10 -8.88
C CYS A 244 9.08 -4.83 -7.42
N GLU A 245 8.54 -5.66 -6.53
CA GLU A 245 8.93 -5.72 -5.11
C GLU A 245 10.33 -6.30 -4.90
N SER A 246 10.77 -7.18 -5.80
CA SER A 246 12.07 -7.86 -5.77
C SER A 246 12.41 -8.40 -7.17
N GLY A 247 13.69 -8.62 -7.45
CA GLY A 247 14.14 -9.27 -8.69
C GLY A 247 14.15 -8.38 -9.94
N CYS A 248 13.89 -7.08 -9.81
CA CYS A 248 14.24 -6.13 -10.85
C CYS A 248 15.74 -5.85 -10.84
N SER A 249 16.35 -6.01 -12.00
CA SER A 249 17.67 -5.45 -12.23
C SER A 249 17.48 -4.00 -12.70
N PRO A 250 18.07 -3.00 -12.02
CA PRO A 250 18.18 -1.67 -12.61
C PRO A 250 18.95 -1.75 -13.93
N ALA A 251 18.81 -0.73 -14.78
CA ALA A 251 19.66 -0.62 -15.96
C ALA A 251 21.13 -0.59 -15.51
N PRO A 252 22.04 -1.36 -16.16
CA PRO A 252 23.41 -1.50 -15.69
C PRO A 252 24.16 -0.18 -15.47
N SER A 253 23.82 0.86 -16.25
CA SER A 253 24.43 2.19 -16.13
C SER A 253 24.08 2.96 -14.86
N VAL A 254 23.02 2.56 -14.15
CA VAL A 254 22.56 3.19 -12.89
C VAL A 254 22.54 2.21 -11.72
N ASP A 255 23.07 0.99 -11.91
CA ASP A 255 23.25 0.00 -10.85
C ASP A 255 24.49 0.30 -10.00
N VAL A 256 24.46 1.41 -9.26
CA VAL A 256 25.64 1.98 -8.59
C VAL A 256 25.46 2.17 -7.09
N LEU A 257 24.31 1.78 -6.54
CA LEU A 257 23.97 2.07 -5.14
C LEU A 257 24.65 1.14 -4.14
N GLY A 258 25.14 -0.03 -4.55
CA GLY A 258 25.76 -0.99 -3.62
C GLY A 258 24.85 -1.29 -2.43
N VAL A 259 25.35 -1.13 -1.20
CA VAL A 259 24.56 -1.38 0.02
C VAL A 259 23.45 -0.33 0.24
N LEU A 260 23.53 0.85 -0.38
CA LEU A 260 22.50 1.90 -0.26
C LEU A 260 21.17 1.49 -0.85
N SER A 261 21.15 0.51 -1.75
CA SER A 261 19.91 -0.09 -2.27
C SER A 261 18.97 -0.60 -1.17
N ASN A 262 19.50 -0.87 0.04
CA ASN A 262 18.70 -1.29 1.19
C ASN A 262 18.19 -0.13 2.06
N TYR A 263 18.61 1.12 1.80
CA TYR A 263 18.26 2.28 2.61
C TYR A 263 17.21 3.14 1.90
N ALA A 264 16.14 3.49 2.61
CA ALA A 264 15.18 4.49 2.17
C ALA A 264 15.66 5.91 2.51
N LEU A 265 16.32 6.05 3.66
CA LEU A 265 16.86 7.31 4.15
C LEU A 265 18.29 7.06 4.63
N PHE A 266 19.26 7.82 4.12
CA PHE A 266 20.65 7.72 4.55
C PHE A 266 21.32 9.08 4.55
N THR A 267 22.19 9.32 5.53
CA THR A 267 23.16 10.41 5.49
C THR A 267 24.56 9.94 5.93
N SER A 268 25.57 10.40 5.20
CA SER A 268 26.98 10.21 5.57
C SER A 268 27.35 10.97 6.84
N SER A 269 26.71 12.11 7.09
CA SER A 269 26.92 12.95 8.27
C SER A 269 25.71 13.86 8.46
N GLY A 270 25.10 13.80 9.64
CA GLY A 270 23.90 14.54 10.01
C GLY A 270 22.84 13.67 10.68
N ALA A 271 21.83 14.33 11.24
CA ALA A 271 20.66 13.64 11.78
C ALA A 271 19.72 13.20 10.65
N VAL A 272 19.05 12.06 10.83
CA VAL A 272 17.92 11.63 10.01
C VAL A 272 16.67 11.69 10.90
N SER A 273 15.99 12.82 10.86
CA SER A 273 14.87 13.12 11.75
C SER A 273 13.53 13.11 11.02
N ASN A 274 12.50 12.65 11.71
CA ASN A 274 11.12 12.68 11.25
C ASN A 274 10.26 13.48 12.24
N THR A 275 9.32 14.29 11.76
CA THR A 275 8.57 15.24 12.59
C THR A 275 7.14 14.82 12.87
N SER A 276 6.61 13.81 12.16
CA SER A 276 5.23 13.33 12.32
C SER A 276 5.11 11.88 11.87
N THR A 277 3.89 11.37 11.69
CA THR A 277 3.68 10.01 11.16
C THR A 277 4.13 9.92 9.70
N SER A 278 5.04 8.98 9.45
CA SER A 278 5.54 8.65 8.12
C SER A 278 5.47 7.14 7.91
N GLY A 279 5.52 6.72 6.66
CA GLY A 279 5.70 5.32 6.32
C GLY A 279 6.96 5.15 5.49
N ILE A 280 7.88 4.29 5.94
CA ILE A 280 9.19 4.08 5.32
C ILE A 280 9.39 2.60 5.03
N SER A 281 9.72 2.27 3.79
CA SER A 281 10.10 0.92 3.37
C SER A 281 11.57 0.91 2.97
N GLY A 282 12.41 0.31 3.80
CA GLY A 282 13.87 0.34 3.70
C GLY A 282 14.53 0.76 5.02
N LYS A 283 15.85 0.57 5.11
CA LYS A 283 16.65 0.96 6.27
C LYS A 283 16.74 2.48 6.40
N ILE A 284 16.94 2.94 7.64
CA ILE A 284 17.16 4.35 7.98
C ILE A 284 18.54 4.45 8.63
N GLY A 285 19.44 5.21 8.01
CA GLY A 285 20.86 5.19 8.38
C GLY A 285 21.51 6.56 8.56
N THR A 286 22.39 6.66 9.54
CA THR A 286 23.36 7.76 9.62
C THR A 286 24.73 7.24 10.02
N ASN A 287 25.76 7.59 9.25
CA ASN A 287 27.13 7.19 9.59
C ASN A 287 27.74 8.06 10.71
N ALA A 288 27.30 9.32 10.81
CA ALA A 288 27.70 10.23 11.88
C ALA A 288 26.53 11.17 12.22
N GLY A 289 25.81 10.86 13.30
CA GLY A 289 24.61 11.60 13.71
C GLY A 289 23.65 10.71 14.48
N ALA A 290 22.36 11.06 14.46
CA ALA A 290 21.32 10.28 15.12
C ALA A 290 20.04 10.19 14.26
N SER A 291 19.32 9.08 14.39
CA SER A 291 17.98 8.90 13.83
C SER A 291 16.92 9.11 14.90
N SER A 292 15.90 9.95 14.65
CA SER A 292 14.89 10.30 15.68
C SER A 292 13.53 10.67 15.12
N GLY A 293 12.48 10.59 15.96
CA GLY A 293 11.12 11.05 15.61
C GLY A 293 10.25 10.08 14.81
N TYR A 294 10.51 8.78 14.90
CA TYR A 294 9.78 7.72 14.17
C TYR A 294 8.74 6.97 15.01
N GLY A 295 8.39 7.44 16.21
CA GLY A 295 7.60 6.67 17.18
C GLY A 295 6.21 6.24 16.70
N SER A 296 5.51 7.07 15.93
CA SER A 296 4.20 6.73 15.33
C SER A 296 4.30 6.16 13.91
N SER A 297 5.50 6.15 13.32
CA SER A 297 5.72 5.80 11.92
C SER A 297 5.70 4.29 11.67
N ILE A 298 5.37 3.90 10.44
CA ILE A 298 5.48 2.51 9.99
C ILE A 298 6.84 2.33 9.32
N ILE A 299 7.74 1.55 9.93
CA ILE A 299 9.08 1.30 9.39
C ILE A 299 9.20 -0.17 9.02
N ILE A 300 9.36 -0.45 7.72
CA ILE A 300 9.69 -1.78 7.20
C ILE A 300 11.19 -1.79 6.93
N GLY A 301 11.99 -2.00 7.97
CA GLY A 301 13.44 -1.94 7.91
C GLY A 301 14.08 -1.84 9.29
N SER A 302 15.39 -1.58 9.31
CA SER A 302 16.17 -1.36 10.53
C SER A 302 16.71 0.08 10.60
N PHE A 303 16.99 0.52 11.81
CA PHE A 303 17.83 1.70 12.04
C PHE A 303 19.29 1.26 12.11
N GLU A 304 20.16 1.95 11.40
CA GLU A 304 21.61 1.71 11.39
C GLU A 304 22.31 3.02 11.79
N THR A 305 23.22 2.97 12.76
CA THR A 305 23.91 4.18 13.25
C THR A 305 25.36 3.87 13.56
N ALA A 306 26.26 4.63 12.94
CA ALA A 306 27.70 4.58 13.19
C ALA A 306 28.27 3.15 13.28
N ASN A 307 27.93 2.30 12.31
CA ASN A 307 28.35 0.90 12.24
C ASN A 307 28.99 0.55 10.89
N ALA A 308 29.41 -0.71 10.73
CA ALA A 308 30.06 -1.16 9.50
C ALA A 308 29.18 -0.99 8.25
N ALA A 309 27.86 -1.19 8.37
CA ALA A 309 26.94 -1.02 7.25
C ALA A 309 26.79 0.45 6.85
N THR A 310 26.73 1.38 7.81
CA THR A 310 26.69 2.82 7.50
C THR A 310 28.02 3.35 6.98
N ALA A 311 29.14 2.76 7.41
CA ALA A 311 30.47 3.10 6.88
C ALA A 311 30.60 2.71 5.41
N GLN A 312 30.13 1.51 5.04
CA GLN A 312 30.08 1.09 3.64
C GLN A 312 29.09 1.95 2.84
N ALA A 313 27.90 2.23 3.37
CA ALA A 313 26.91 3.09 2.72
C ALA A 313 27.46 4.51 2.43
N LYS A 314 28.32 5.04 3.31
CA LYS A 314 29.03 6.29 3.06
C LYS A 314 29.99 6.20 1.86
N ILE A 315 30.71 5.09 1.69
CA ILE A 315 31.59 4.90 0.54
C ILE A 315 30.75 4.78 -0.73
N ASP A 316 29.68 3.97 -0.66
CA ASP A 316 28.81 3.70 -1.80
C ASP A 316 28.07 4.97 -2.27
N ILE A 317 27.75 5.93 -1.39
CA ILE A 317 27.05 7.16 -1.81
C ILE A 317 27.99 8.08 -2.59
N ASP A 318 29.25 8.16 -2.16
CA ASP A 318 30.29 8.95 -2.83
C ASP A 318 30.63 8.33 -4.21
N ASN A 319 30.69 6.99 -4.27
CA ASN A 319 30.88 6.24 -5.52
C ASN A 319 29.68 6.40 -6.48
N ALA A 320 28.45 6.25 -5.98
CA ALA A 320 27.23 6.41 -6.75
C ALA A 320 27.13 7.82 -7.34
N TYR A 321 27.37 8.85 -6.52
CA TYR A 321 27.39 10.24 -6.98
C TYR A 321 28.40 10.45 -8.12
N THR A 322 29.63 9.95 -7.94
CA THR A 322 30.69 10.08 -8.95
C THR A 322 30.33 9.38 -10.25
N ALA A 323 29.76 8.17 -10.17
CA ALA A 323 29.34 7.40 -11.34
C ALA A 323 28.19 8.07 -12.09
N LEU A 324 27.17 8.56 -11.38
CA LEU A 324 26.02 9.23 -11.99
C LEU A 324 26.41 10.56 -12.66
N MET A 325 27.28 11.34 -12.03
CA MET A 325 27.78 12.60 -12.60
C MET A 325 28.68 12.41 -13.83
N ALA A 326 29.22 11.20 -14.03
CA ALA A 326 30.02 10.86 -15.21
C ALA A 326 29.18 10.38 -16.40
N LEU A 327 27.87 10.16 -16.23
CA LEU A 327 27.01 9.72 -17.32
C LEU A 327 26.89 10.83 -18.38
N PRO A 328 26.96 10.48 -19.68
CA PRO A 328 26.83 11.46 -20.75
C PRO A 328 25.40 12.01 -20.80
N ASN A 329 25.27 13.33 -20.81
CA ASN A 329 23.97 14.00 -20.91
C ASN A 329 23.31 13.68 -22.26
N THR A 330 22.06 13.23 -22.21
CA THR A 330 21.23 13.01 -23.41
C THR A 330 20.29 14.18 -23.68
N VAL A 331 19.98 14.97 -22.65
CA VAL A 331 19.15 16.18 -22.75
C VAL A 331 19.87 17.34 -22.05
N THR A 332 20.19 18.39 -22.79
CA THR A 332 20.99 19.54 -22.31
C THR A 332 20.26 20.88 -22.36
N ASN A 333 19.03 20.89 -22.86
CA ASN A 333 18.22 22.08 -23.08
C ASN A 333 16.93 22.11 -22.24
N HIS A 334 16.81 21.23 -21.25
CA HIS A 334 15.68 21.27 -20.32
C HIS A 334 15.84 22.46 -19.36
N VAL A 335 14.72 23.11 -19.03
CA VAL A 335 14.72 24.16 -18.01
C VAL A 335 14.88 23.53 -16.62
N ALA A 336 15.31 24.32 -15.63
CA ALA A 336 15.51 23.79 -14.27
C ALA A 336 14.19 23.42 -13.55
N ALA A 337 13.05 23.90 -14.06
CA ALA A 337 11.73 23.53 -13.55
C ALA A 337 11.22 22.26 -14.24
N PHE A 338 10.95 21.22 -13.45
CA PHE A 338 10.26 20.01 -13.85
C PHE A 338 8.83 20.03 -13.31
N GLY A 339 7.93 19.26 -13.92
CA GLY A 339 6.58 18.99 -13.40
C GLY A 339 5.47 19.67 -14.20
N THR A 340 4.38 20.10 -13.54
CA THR A 340 3.22 20.76 -14.18
C THR A 340 2.59 19.92 -15.31
N GLY A 341 2.41 18.63 -15.05
CA GLY A 341 1.87 17.67 -16.02
C GLY A 341 2.83 17.29 -17.17
N GLU A 342 4.11 17.67 -17.13
CA GLU A 342 5.06 17.25 -18.16
C GLU A 342 5.31 15.73 -18.12
N THR A 343 5.50 15.14 -19.29
CA THR A 343 6.01 13.77 -19.44
C THR A 343 7.42 13.83 -20.00
N ILE A 344 8.39 13.29 -19.25
CA ILE A 344 9.78 13.20 -19.69
C ILE A 344 10.09 11.84 -20.29
N ASN A 345 10.94 11.84 -21.32
CA ASN A 345 11.47 10.62 -21.90
C ASN A 345 12.67 10.12 -21.08
N ALA A 346 12.94 8.82 -21.14
CA ALA A 346 14.13 8.24 -20.50
C ALA A 346 15.42 8.92 -21.02
N GLY A 347 16.30 9.33 -20.11
CA GLY A 347 17.54 10.00 -20.46
C GLY A 347 18.28 10.59 -19.24
N VAL A 348 19.47 11.14 -19.51
CA VAL A 348 20.28 11.89 -18.53
C VAL A 348 20.09 13.38 -18.82
N TYR A 349 19.40 14.06 -17.89
CA TYR A 349 19.05 15.47 -18.00
C TYR A 349 20.06 16.33 -17.24
N SER A 350 20.60 17.33 -17.93
CA SER A 350 21.44 18.34 -17.30
C SER A 350 20.70 19.67 -17.23
N VAL A 351 20.59 20.21 -16.02
CA VAL A 351 20.00 21.52 -15.75
C VAL A 351 21.03 22.43 -15.10
N ASN A 352 21.22 23.63 -15.66
CA ASN A 352 22.15 24.62 -15.15
C ASN A 352 21.41 25.57 -14.20
N GLY A 353 21.23 25.14 -12.95
CA GLY A 353 20.61 25.98 -11.92
C GLY A 353 20.00 25.19 -10.76
N ALA A 354 19.41 25.91 -9.81
CA ALA A 354 18.57 25.30 -8.80
C ALA A 354 17.33 24.71 -9.47
N GLY A 355 17.14 23.40 -9.34
CA GLY A 355 15.96 22.72 -9.85
C GLY A 355 14.74 22.96 -8.98
N SER A 356 13.55 22.96 -9.60
CA SER A 356 12.27 22.94 -8.89
C SER A 356 11.39 21.85 -9.50
N LEU A 357 10.67 21.11 -8.67
CA LEU A 357 9.63 20.17 -9.12
C LEU A 357 8.27 20.74 -8.74
N GLY A 358 7.49 21.14 -9.74
CA GLY A 358 6.08 21.44 -9.60
C GLY A 358 5.26 20.15 -9.50
N GLY A 359 4.07 20.22 -8.91
CA GLY A 359 3.15 19.09 -8.87
C GLY A 359 2.84 18.56 -10.28
N THR A 360 2.46 17.28 -10.35
CA THR A 360 1.91 16.66 -11.56
C THR A 360 0.49 17.11 -11.77
#